data_AF-A0A382AQ85-F1
#
_entry.id   AF-A0A382AQ85-F1
#
_cell.length_a   1.000
_cell.length_b   1.000
_cell.length_c   1.000
_cell.angle_alpha   90.00
_cell.angle_beta   90.00
_cell.angle_gamma   90.00
#
_symmetry.space_group_name_H-M   'P 1'
#
loop_
_entity.id
_entity.type
_entity.pdbx_description
1 polymer ?
#
loop_
_entity_poly.entity_id
_entity_poly.type
_entity_poly.pdbx_seq_one_letter_code
_entity_poly.pdbx_strand_id
1 'polypeptide(L)'
;MENSENTGNWLKILIEKLNMPSTAEFCRKADLNRGLVDKLSKDMHSPRLDTLQKIKNAFPETNMNWLISRQGDVLENVQDDDETNLIKLYRSKLKSAGNPRMIEKFFVSVDYFVQDKREMEEMENNATAQDVKDQDLMLYRMELLFLQYRRHLVSDLLNQASKGGSLITGYIPGQKEKYSELLDHLNNEILKTVKLITDDVVNIPEETEQDVASETSLDEDMSVDERRQWSELLEYAEEMGESNIDDKE
;
A
#
# COMPACT_ATOMS: atom_id res chain seq x y z
N MET A 1 31.53 18.47 -21.38
CA MET A 1 31.44 18.21 -22.83
C MET A 1 31.68 16.73 -23.01
N GLU A 2 30.62 15.94 -23.20
CA GLU A 2 30.71 14.50 -23.41
C GLU A 2 30.23 14.15 -24.83
N ASN A 3 31.22 13.76 -25.64
CA ASN A 3 31.22 12.92 -26.83
C ASN A 3 29.95 12.82 -27.71
N SER A 4 29.97 13.64 -28.75
CA SER A 4 29.06 13.68 -29.89
C SER A 4 29.43 12.68 -31.01
N GLU A 5 29.55 11.38 -30.73
CA GLU A 5 29.90 10.36 -31.76
C GLU A 5 29.00 9.10 -31.76
N ASN A 6 27.70 9.25 -31.45
CA ASN A 6 26.70 8.20 -31.73
C ASN A 6 25.37 8.77 -32.25
N THR A 7 25.44 9.85 -33.03
CA THR A 7 24.30 10.64 -33.53
C THR A 7 23.56 10.04 -34.74
N GLY A 8 24.01 8.90 -35.29
CA GLY A 8 23.58 8.47 -36.63
C GLY A 8 22.36 7.55 -36.71
N ASN A 9 21.88 6.97 -35.60
CA ASN A 9 20.72 6.07 -35.68
C ASN A 9 19.91 6.07 -34.39
N TRP A 10 18.93 6.98 -34.31
CA TRP A 10 17.97 7.04 -33.21
C TRP A 10 17.27 5.69 -32.96
N LEU A 11 17.09 4.87 -33.99
CA LEU A 11 16.44 3.57 -33.86
C LEU A 11 17.32 2.61 -33.06
N LYS A 12 18.64 2.67 -33.25
CA LYS A 12 19.60 1.89 -32.47
C LYS A 12 19.56 2.28 -30.99
N ILE A 13 19.55 3.59 -30.71
CA ILE A 13 19.42 4.12 -29.34
C ILE A 13 18.13 3.63 -28.68
N LEU A 14 17.01 3.66 -29.42
CA LEU A 14 15.73 3.17 -28.93
C LEU A 14 15.76 1.67 -28.62
N ILE A 15 16.27 0.85 -29.53
CA ILE A 15 16.38 -0.61 -29.36
C ILE A 15 17.24 -0.97 -28.15
N GLU A 16 18.36 -0.27 -27.98
CA GLU A 16 19.25 -0.44 -26.83
C GLU A 16 18.55 -0.06 -25.51
N LYS A 17 17.83 1.06 -25.48
CA LYS A 17 17.10 1.51 -24.29
C LYS A 17 15.93 0.60 -23.91
N LEU A 18 15.23 0.05 -24.91
CA LEU A 18 14.19 -0.96 -24.72
C LEU A 18 14.76 -2.34 -24.35
N ASN A 19 16.09 -2.48 -24.24
CA ASN A 19 16.79 -3.72 -23.94
C ASN A 19 16.40 -4.87 -24.89
N MET A 20 16.15 -4.54 -26.17
CA MET A 20 15.72 -5.50 -27.17
C MET A 20 16.92 -6.27 -27.74
N PRO A 21 16.82 -7.60 -27.93
CA PRO A 21 17.96 -8.41 -28.33
C PRO A 21 18.36 -8.22 -29.79
N SER A 22 17.45 -7.73 -30.65
CA SER A 22 17.77 -7.40 -32.04
C SER A 22 16.80 -6.41 -32.68
N THR A 23 17.25 -5.76 -33.75
CA THR A 23 16.39 -4.93 -34.63
C THR A 23 15.26 -5.74 -35.25
N ALA A 24 15.47 -7.03 -35.55
CA ALA A 24 14.44 -7.88 -36.15
C ALA A 24 13.27 -8.13 -35.18
N GLU A 25 13.57 -8.37 -33.90
CA GLU A 25 12.54 -8.52 -32.88
C GLU A 25 11.77 -7.22 -32.63
N PHE A 26 12.47 -6.08 -32.59
CA PHE A 26 11.85 -4.77 -32.53
C PHE A 26 10.86 -4.57 -33.70
N CYS A 27 11.28 -4.87 -34.94
CA CYS A 27 10.43 -4.74 -36.12
C CYS A 27 9.18 -5.63 -36.02
N ARG A 28 9.35 -6.86 -35.55
CA ARG A 28 8.25 -7.81 -35.38
C ARG A 28 7.23 -7.32 -34.35
N LYS A 29 7.71 -6.82 -33.21
CA LYS A 29 6.85 -6.34 -32.12
C LYS A 29 6.11 -5.05 -32.49
N ALA A 30 6.75 -4.13 -33.22
CA ALA A 30 6.14 -2.88 -33.67
C ALA A 30 5.38 -2.97 -35.01
N ASP A 31 5.25 -4.17 -35.60
CA ASP A 31 4.62 -4.37 -36.91
C ASP A 31 5.20 -3.42 -38.00
N LEU A 32 6.54 -3.37 -38.05
CA LEU A 32 7.29 -2.53 -38.99
C LEU A 32 7.93 -3.37 -40.08
N ASN A 33 7.76 -2.92 -41.32
CA ASN A 33 8.42 -3.52 -42.47
C ASN A 33 9.95 -3.31 -42.41
N ARG A 34 10.72 -4.38 -42.61
CA ARG A 34 12.19 -4.34 -42.61
C ARG A 34 12.78 -3.29 -43.56
N GLY A 35 12.21 -3.15 -44.75
CA GLY A 35 12.63 -2.14 -45.73
C GLY A 35 12.32 -0.70 -45.34
N LEU A 36 11.36 -0.47 -44.44
CA LEU A 36 11.11 0.86 -43.84
C LEU A 36 12.16 1.15 -42.77
N VAL A 37 12.47 0.15 -41.95
CA VAL A 37 13.46 0.24 -40.87
C VAL A 37 14.87 0.47 -41.40
N ASP A 38 15.23 -0.15 -42.53
CA ASP A 38 16.51 0.09 -43.21
C ASP A 38 16.65 1.53 -43.72
N LYS A 39 15.53 2.21 -44.05
CA LYS A 39 15.51 3.62 -44.45
C LYS A 39 15.58 4.55 -43.24
N LEU A 40 14.88 4.21 -42.17
CA LEU A 40 14.91 4.96 -40.90
C LEU A 40 16.27 4.89 -40.22
N SER A 41 16.95 3.75 -40.32
CA SER A 41 18.29 3.52 -39.76
C SER A 41 19.40 4.28 -40.50
N LYS A 42 19.11 4.78 -41.71
CA LYS A 42 20.02 5.59 -42.53
C LYS A 42 19.74 7.09 -42.39
N ASP A 43 18.84 7.48 -41.49
CA ASP A 43 18.43 8.85 -41.19
C ASP A 43 17.97 9.66 -42.42
N MET A 44 17.56 8.96 -43.49
CA MET A 44 17.22 9.60 -44.76
C MET A 44 15.92 10.42 -44.69
N HIS A 45 15.00 10.05 -43.79
CA HIS A 45 13.72 10.71 -43.59
C HIS A 45 13.22 10.56 -42.15
N SER A 46 12.59 11.60 -41.62
CA SER A 46 11.82 11.48 -40.37
C SER A 46 10.68 10.47 -40.55
N PRO A 47 10.48 9.54 -39.60
CA PRO A 47 9.36 8.60 -39.64
C PRO A 47 8.03 9.36 -39.69
N ARG A 48 7.05 8.78 -40.41
CA ARG A 48 5.68 9.30 -40.44
C ARG A 48 5.03 9.12 -39.07
N LEU A 49 4.05 9.97 -38.76
CA LEU A 49 3.29 9.88 -37.50
C LEU A 49 2.70 8.48 -37.25
N ASP A 50 2.17 7.84 -38.30
CA ASP A 50 1.65 6.46 -38.21
C ASP A 50 2.72 5.44 -37.78
N THR A 51 3.95 5.58 -38.30
CA THR A 51 5.09 4.74 -37.88
C THR A 51 5.48 5.01 -36.43
N LEU A 52 5.46 6.27 -36.00
CA LEU A 52 5.71 6.64 -34.60
C LEU A 52 4.63 6.09 -33.66
N GLN A 53 3.36 6.13 -34.08
CA GLN A 53 2.25 5.58 -33.31
C GLN A 53 2.34 4.06 -33.17
N LYS A 54 2.72 3.34 -34.24
CA LYS A 54 2.99 1.90 -34.17
C LYS A 54 4.08 1.56 -33.16
N ILE A 55 5.19 2.31 -33.17
CA ILE A 55 6.27 2.15 -32.19
C ILE A 55 5.74 2.41 -30.77
N LYS A 56 5.03 3.53 -30.56
CA LYS A 56 4.47 3.91 -29.25
C LYS A 56 3.47 2.88 -28.72
N ASN A 57 2.63 2.31 -29.57
CA ASN A 57 1.65 1.30 -29.17
C ASN A 57 2.33 -0.03 -28.78
N ALA A 58 3.39 -0.42 -29.49
CA ALA A 58 4.13 -1.65 -29.23
C ALA A 58 5.10 -1.55 -28.04
N PHE A 59 5.55 -0.33 -27.76
CA PHE A 59 6.45 0.00 -26.66
C PHE A 59 5.90 1.24 -25.95
N PRO A 60 4.87 1.08 -25.10
CA PRO A 60 4.25 2.18 -24.35
C PRO A 60 5.27 3.01 -23.58
N GLU A 61 6.37 2.40 -23.13
CA GLU A 61 7.46 3.03 -22.40
C GLU A 61 8.27 4.00 -23.24
N THR A 62 8.10 4.00 -24.56
CA THR A 62 8.81 4.94 -25.44
C THR A 62 8.23 6.34 -25.33
N ASN A 63 9.08 7.34 -25.10
CA ASN A 63 8.66 8.74 -25.04
C ASN A 63 8.30 9.27 -26.44
N MET A 64 7.04 9.68 -26.62
CA MET A 64 6.55 10.17 -27.92
C MET A 64 7.22 11.50 -28.32
N ASN A 65 7.51 12.37 -27.35
CA ASN A 65 8.20 13.63 -27.62
C ASN A 65 9.63 13.38 -28.10
N TRP A 66 10.31 12.39 -27.52
CA TRP A 66 11.63 11.96 -28.00
C TRP A 66 11.58 11.32 -29.39
N LEU A 67 10.56 10.52 -29.69
CA LEU A 67 10.35 9.96 -31.04
C LEU A 67 10.21 11.03 -32.13
N ILE A 68 9.55 12.15 -31.80
CA ILE A 68 9.30 13.26 -32.74
C ILE A 68 10.52 14.18 -32.85
N SER A 69 11.10 14.58 -31.71
CA SER A 69 12.09 15.65 -31.62
C SER A 69 13.54 15.17 -31.48
N ARG A 70 13.74 13.90 -31.09
CA ARG A 70 15.03 13.33 -30.67
C ARG A 70 15.64 13.99 -29.43
N GLN A 71 14.85 14.77 -28.70
CA GLN A 71 15.26 15.48 -27.50
C GLN A 71 14.56 14.93 -26.25
N GLY A 72 15.25 14.99 -25.12
CA GLY A 72 14.76 14.48 -23.84
C GLY A 72 15.04 12.99 -23.63
N ASP A 73 14.34 12.40 -22.67
CA ASP A 73 14.49 10.99 -22.32
C ASP A 73 13.84 10.07 -23.35
N VAL A 74 14.53 8.99 -23.70
CA VAL A 74 14.08 8.00 -24.69
C VAL A 74 12.84 7.25 -24.23
N LEU A 75 12.78 6.94 -22.93
CA LEU A 75 11.69 6.24 -22.30
C LEU A 75 10.96 7.19 -21.34
N GLU A 76 9.65 7.03 -21.22
CA GLU A 76 8.81 7.64 -20.21
C GLU A 76 8.32 6.55 -19.25
N ASN A 77 8.08 6.93 -17.99
CA ASN A 77 7.47 6.00 -17.05
C ASN A 77 6.01 5.76 -17.46
N VAL A 78 5.71 4.54 -17.92
CA VAL A 78 4.33 4.15 -18.20
C VAL A 78 3.71 3.76 -16.89
N GLN A 79 2.71 4.53 -16.51
CA GLN A 79 1.83 4.15 -15.41
C GLN A 79 1.08 2.90 -15.86
N ASP A 80 1.14 1.85 -15.05
CA ASP A 80 0.30 0.68 -15.29
C ASP A 80 -1.19 1.04 -15.09
N ASP A 81 -2.07 0.09 -15.40
CA ASP A 81 -3.51 0.30 -15.30
C ASP A 81 -3.92 0.63 -13.85
N ASP A 82 -3.24 0.06 -12.85
CA ASP A 82 -3.53 0.26 -11.44
C ASP A 82 -3.10 1.65 -10.95
N GLU A 83 -1.90 2.11 -11.32
CA GLU A 83 -1.41 3.46 -11.04
C GLU A 83 -2.31 4.49 -11.74
N THR A 84 -2.72 4.22 -12.98
CA THR A 84 -3.66 5.05 -13.72
C THR A 84 -5.02 5.11 -13.02
N ASN A 85 -5.53 3.98 -12.53
CA ASN A 85 -6.80 3.90 -11.81
C ASN A 85 -6.73 4.61 -10.45
N LEU A 86 -5.63 4.45 -9.71
CA LEU A 86 -5.39 5.14 -8.45
C LEU A 86 -5.38 6.66 -8.63
N ILE A 87 -4.72 7.16 -9.69
CA ILE A 87 -4.69 8.58 -10.02
C ILE A 87 -6.08 9.09 -10.41
N LYS A 88 -6.84 8.32 -11.21
CA LYS A 88 -8.24 8.67 -11.54
C LYS A 88 -9.10 8.74 -10.28
N LEU A 89 -8.95 7.78 -9.36
CA LEU A 89 -9.68 7.74 -8.11
C LEU A 89 -9.34 8.95 -7.23
N TYR A 90 -8.06 9.22 -7.00
CA TYR A 90 -7.59 10.40 -6.27
C TYR A 90 -8.15 11.70 -6.87
N ARG A 91 -8.09 11.86 -8.19
CA ARG A 91 -8.59 13.07 -8.87
C ARG A 91 -10.11 13.23 -8.72
N SER A 92 -10.87 12.14 -8.87
CA SER A 92 -12.34 12.17 -8.84
C SER A 92 -12.92 12.31 -7.44
N LYS A 93 -12.27 11.74 -6.43
CA LYS A 93 -12.80 11.70 -5.05
C LYS A 93 -12.20 12.75 -4.11
N LEU A 94 -10.91 13.10 -4.29
CA LEU A 94 -10.18 13.92 -3.32
C LEU A 94 -9.77 15.28 -3.89
N LYS A 95 -9.16 15.31 -5.08
CA LYS A 95 -8.71 16.57 -5.69
C LYS A 95 -9.90 17.49 -6.04
N SER A 96 -10.99 16.91 -6.54
CA SER A 96 -12.23 17.62 -6.86
C SER A 96 -12.92 18.21 -5.63
N ALA A 97 -12.80 17.56 -4.47
CA ALA A 97 -13.38 18.02 -3.21
C ALA A 97 -12.71 19.30 -2.67
N GLY A 98 -11.45 19.56 -3.07
CA GLY A 98 -10.74 20.81 -2.78
C GLY A 98 -10.45 21.07 -1.30
N ASN A 99 -10.68 20.11 -0.41
CA ASN A 99 -10.45 20.24 1.03
C ASN A 99 -9.02 19.77 1.39
N PRO A 100 -8.09 20.67 1.74
CA PRO A 100 -6.70 20.29 2.01
C PRO A 100 -6.56 19.32 3.19
N ARG A 101 -7.43 19.40 4.20
CA ARG A 101 -7.41 18.46 5.34
C ARG A 101 -7.78 17.05 4.92
N MET A 102 -8.72 16.91 4.00
CA MET A 102 -9.14 15.60 3.48
C MET A 102 -8.03 14.97 2.62
N ILE A 103 -7.33 15.78 1.83
CA ILE A 103 -6.19 15.34 1.02
C ILE A 103 -5.04 14.87 1.92
N GLU A 104 -4.71 15.62 2.97
CA GLU A 104 -3.66 15.24 3.91
C GLU A 104 -4.01 13.96 4.68
N LYS A 105 -5.25 13.84 5.17
CA LYS A 105 -5.73 12.63 5.84
C LYS A 105 -5.64 11.40 4.92
N PHE A 106 -5.91 11.56 3.63
CA PHE A 106 -5.76 10.47 2.67
C PHE A 106 -4.32 9.94 2.61
N PHE A 107 -3.31 10.82 2.51
CA PHE A 107 -1.92 10.37 2.48
C PHE A 107 -1.51 9.63 3.74
N VAL A 108 -1.87 10.16 4.92
CA VAL A 108 -1.62 9.48 6.21
C VAL A 108 -2.31 8.12 6.27
N SER A 109 -3.53 8.02 5.75
CA SER A 109 -4.28 6.74 5.71
C SER A 109 -3.64 5.73 4.77
N VAL A 110 -3.05 6.16 3.66
CA VAL A 110 -2.32 5.27 2.73
C VAL A 110 -1.05 4.73 3.36
N ASP A 111 -0.28 5.57 4.07
CA ASP A 111 0.93 5.12 4.77
C ASP A 111 0.61 4.04 5.80
N TYR A 112 -0.43 4.26 6.62
CA TYR A 112 -0.85 3.27 7.59
C TYR A 112 -1.52 2.04 6.97
N PHE A 113 -2.23 2.15 5.85
CA PHE A 113 -2.86 0.99 5.21
C PHE A 113 -1.85 -0.13 4.94
N VAL A 114 -0.67 0.22 4.40
CA VAL A 114 0.38 -0.75 4.10
C VAL A 114 1.03 -1.29 5.39
N GLN A 115 1.13 -0.46 6.43
CA GLN A 115 1.66 -0.88 7.72
C GLN A 115 0.71 -1.84 8.43
N ASP A 116 -0.57 -1.47 8.55
CA ASP A 116 -1.61 -2.24 9.23
C ASP A 116 -1.77 -3.63 8.62
N LYS A 117 -1.72 -3.72 7.27
CA LYS A 117 -1.77 -4.99 6.55
C LYS A 117 -0.58 -5.89 6.89
N ARG A 118 0.63 -5.34 6.91
CA ARG A 118 1.83 -6.10 7.28
C ARG A 118 1.79 -6.58 8.72
N GLU A 119 1.33 -5.75 9.65
CA GLU A 119 1.17 -6.13 11.07
C GLU A 119 0.15 -7.27 11.23
N MET A 120 -0.96 -7.23 10.49
CA MET A 120 -1.95 -8.31 10.49
C MET A 120 -1.37 -9.62 9.97
N GLU A 121 -0.68 -9.58 8.82
CA GLU A 121 -0.02 -10.74 8.23
C GLU A 121 1.04 -11.32 9.16
N GLU A 122 1.84 -10.47 9.81
CA GLU A 122 2.85 -10.91 10.78
C GLU A 122 2.21 -11.59 12.00
N MET A 123 1.14 -11.01 12.53
CA MET A 123 0.39 -11.59 13.65
C MET A 123 -0.20 -12.97 13.30
N GLU A 124 -0.82 -13.11 12.12
CA GLU A 124 -1.40 -14.37 11.66
C GLU A 124 -0.32 -15.46 11.43
N ASN A 125 0.84 -15.07 10.90
CA ASN A 125 1.98 -15.97 10.76
C ASN A 125 2.51 -16.42 12.13
N ASN A 126 2.60 -15.50 13.11
CA ASN A 126 3.02 -15.83 14.47
C ASN A 126 2.01 -16.75 15.16
N ALA A 127 0.72 -16.52 14.98
CA ALA A 127 -0.36 -17.36 15.51
C ALA A 127 -0.29 -18.78 14.93
N THR A 128 -0.07 -18.89 13.61
CA THR A 128 0.12 -20.18 12.94
C THR A 128 1.35 -20.91 13.48
N ALA A 129 2.46 -20.19 13.70
CA ALA A 129 3.69 -20.78 14.24
C ALA A 129 3.56 -21.25 15.71
N GLN A 130 2.68 -20.61 16.47
CA GLN A 130 2.41 -20.92 17.88
C GLN A 130 1.19 -21.85 18.08
N ASP A 131 0.58 -22.34 17.00
CA ASP A 131 -0.63 -23.20 17.02
C ASP A 131 -1.78 -22.57 17.84
N VAL A 132 -1.97 -21.26 17.70
CA VAL A 132 -3.05 -20.52 18.36
C VAL A 132 -4.40 -20.96 17.78
N LYS A 133 -5.37 -21.21 18.66
CA LYS A 133 -6.71 -21.64 18.26
C LYS A 133 -7.47 -20.52 17.56
N ASP A 134 -8.39 -20.89 16.67
CA ASP A 134 -9.18 -19.92 15.89
C ASP A 134 -9.95 -18.90 16.76
N GLN A 135 -10.48 -19.33 17.91
CA GLN A 135 -11.18 -18.44 18.85
C GLN A 135 -10.23 -17.37 19.42
N ASP A 136 -9.03 -17.77 19.84
CA ASP A 136 -8.01 -16.87 20.39
C ASP A 136 -7.43 -15.97 19.29
N LEU A 137 -7.19 -16.51 18.09
CA LEU A 137 -6.77 -15.74 16.92
C LEU A 137 -7.79 -14.65 16.56
N MET A 138 -9.09 -14.94 16.68
CA MET A 138 -10.13 -13.95 16.45
C MET A 138 -10.04 -12.79 17.45
N LEU A 139 -9.73 -13.06 18.72
CA LEU A 139 -9.49 -12.03 19.73
C LEU A 139 -8.30 -11.15 19.36
N TYR A 140 -7.16 -11.75 18.97
CA TYR A 140 -5.99 -10.98 18.53
C TYR A 140 -6.25 -10.13 17.28
N ARG A 141 -7.02 -10.64 16.31
CA ARG A 141 -7.44 -9.86 15.12
C ARG A 141 -8.24 -8.63 15.53
N MET A 142 -9.22 -8.81 16.43
CA MET A 142 -10.07 -7.71 16.90
C MET A 142 -9.27 -6.67 17.69
N GLU A 143 -8.40 -7.12 18.59
CA GLU A 143 -7.54 -6.25 19.37
C GLU A 143 -6.59 -5.45 18.46
N LEU A 144 -5.93 -6.12 17.51
CA LEU A 144 -5.03 -5.45 16.57
C LEU A 144 -5.76 -4.40 15.73
N LEU A 145 -6.94 -4.71 15.18
CA LEU A 145 -7.77 -3.75 14.45
C LEU A 145 -8.15 -2.54 15.31
N PHE A 146 -8.52 -2.77 16.56
CA PHE A 146 -8.89 -1.70 17.49
C PHE A 146 -7.69 -0.80 17.81
N LEU A 147 -6.52 -1.37 18.09
CA LEU A 147 -5.29 -0.63 18.37
C LEU A 147 -4.82 0.16 17.15
N GLN A 148 -4.84 -0.43 15.96
CA GLN A 148 -4.55 0.25 14.69
C GLN A 148 -5.49 1.44 14.51
N TYR A 149 -6.81 1.24 14.63
CA TYR A 149 -7.79 2.33 14.52
C TYR A 149 -7.51 3.47 15.50
N ARG A 150 -7.17 3.16 16.77
CA ARG A 150 -6.77 4.18 17.74
C ARG A 150 -5.50 4.92 17.32
N ARG A 151 -4.51 4.22 16.76
CA ARG A 151 -3.28 4.84 16.22
C ARG A 151 -3.61 5.86 15.14
N HIS A 152 -4.49 5.54 14.19
CA HIS A 152 -4.95 6.49 13.16
C HIS A 152 -5.55 7.76 13.78
N LEU A 153 -6.45 7.61 14.75
CA LEU A 153 -7.09 8.75 15.41
C LEU A 153 -6.09 9.64 16.15
N VAL A 154 -5.14 9.04 16.86
CA VAL A 154 -4.12 9.78 17.62
C VAL A 154 -3.16 10.50 16.67
N SER A 155 -2.75 9.87 15.57
CA SER A 155 -1.92 10.51 14.55
C SER A 155 -2.63 11.68 13.88
N ASP A 156 -3.93 11.56 13.58
CA ASP A 156 -4.75 12.65 13.07
C ASP A 156 -4.80 13.84 14.06
N LEU A 157 -4.96 13.56 15.36
CA LEU A 157 -4.96 14.58 16.41
C LEU A 157 -3.60 15.26 16.58
N LEU A 158 -2.52 14.47 16.52
CA LEU A 158 -1.14 14.97 16.61
C LEU A 158 -0.82 15.91 15.43
N ASN A 159 -1.22 15.52 14.21
CA ASN A 159 -1.06 16.33 13.02
C ASN A 159 -1.85 17.65 13.12
N GLN A 160 -3.05 17.64 13.71
CA GLN A 160 -3.82 18.86 13.96
C GLN A 160 -3.19 19.77 15.03
N ALA A 161 -2.71 19.19 16.14
CA ALA A 161 -2.08 19.94 17.22
C ALA A 161 -0.80 20.66 16.77
N SER A 162 -0.10 20.15 15.75
CA SER A 162 1.11 20.75 15.21
C SER A 162 0.89 22.00 14.35
N LYS A 163 -0.35 22.29 13.92
CA LYS A 163 -0.68 23.39 12.98
C LYS A 163 -1.09 24.71 13.63
N GLY A 164 -0.81 24.86 14.93
CA GLY A 164 -1.28 25.99 15.73
C GLY A 164 -2.67 25.71 16.28
N GLY A 165 -2.86 26.01 17.56
CA GLY A 165 -4.07 25.62 18.29
C GLY A 165 -5.38 26.11 17.66
N SER A 166 -6.48 25.45 18.02
CA SER A 166 -7.81 25.78 17.53
C SER A 166 -8.15 27.24 17.81
N LEU A 167 -8.89 27.90 16.89
CA LEU A 167 -9.45 29.24 17.10
C LEU A 167 -10.28 29.35 18.40
N ILE A 168 -10.82 28.23 18.88
CA ILE A 168 -11.66 28.16 20.09
C ILE A 168 -10.83 27.97 21.36
N THR A 169 -9.74 27.21 21.30
CA THR A 169 -8.97 26.80 22.50
C THR A 169 -7.56 27.39 22.58
N GLY A 170 -7.07 28.04 21.52
CA GLY A 170 -5.68 28.49 21.42
C GLY A 170 -4.68 27.32 21.41
N TYR A 171 -3.39 27.66 21.43
CA TYR A 171 -2.29 26.69 21.62
C TYR A 171 -2.35 26.16 23.05
N ILE A 172 -2.52 24.84 23.20
CA ILE A 172 -2.48 24.17 24.51
C ILE A 172 -1.08 23.57 24.69
N PRO A 173 -0.26 24.10 25.62
CA PRO A 173 1.06 23.56 25.89
C PRO A 173 0.99 22.08 26.28
N GLY A 174 1.89 21.26 25.74
CA GLY A 174 2.00 19.83 26.07
C GLY A 174 0.98 18.91 25.40
N GLN A 175 0.01 19.41 24.61
CA GLN A 175 -0.91 18.54 23.87
C GLN A 175 -0.19 17.65 22.85
N LYS A 176 0.80 18.23 22.14
CA LYS A 176 1.61 17.48 21.17
C LYS A 176 2.39 16.36 21.84
N GLU A 177 3.00 16.64 23.00
CA GLU A 177 3.74 15.64 23.79
C GLU A 177 2.81 14.48 24.19
N LYS A 178 1.63 14.78 24.74
CA LYS A 178 0.63 13.77 25.13
C LYS A 178 0.21 12.86 23.99
N TYR A 179 -0.06 13.44 22.80
CA TYR A 179 -0.43 12.63 21.65
C TYR A 179 0.75 11.81 21.10
N SER A 180 1.98 12.32 21.21
CA SER A 180 3.19 11.57 20.86
C SER A 180 3.38 10.38 21.80
N GLU A 181 3.32 10.59 23.11
CA GLU A 181 3.43 9.53 24.13
C GLU A 181 2.35 8.46 23.94
N LEU A 182 1.10 8.89 23.66
CA LEU A 182 0.00 7.96 23.39
C LEU A 182 0.22 7.16 22.09
N LEU A 183 0.79 7.80 21.06
CA LEU A 183 1.11 7.14 19.80
C LEU A 183 2.21 6.08 20.00
N ASP A 184 3.25 6.41 20.78
CA ASP A 184 4.32 5.48 21.12
C ASP A 184 3.80 4.29 21.93
N HIS A 185 2.92 4.55 22.91
CA HIS A 185 2.26 3.49 23.65
C HIS A 185 1.43 2.57 22.73
N LEU A 186 0.61 3.13 21.84
CA LEU A 186 -0.18 2.34 20.89
C LEU A 186 0.71 1.50 19.96
N ASN A 187 1.82 2.05 19.47
CA ASN A 187 2.77 1.28 18.66
C ASN A 187 3.38 0.10 19.43
N ASN A 188 3.67 0.28 20.73
CA ASN A 188 4.16 -0.80 21.57
C ASN A 188 3.09 -1.88 21.82
N GLU A 189 1.85 -1.50 22.09
CA GLU A 189 0.74 -2.46 22.27
C GLU A 189 0.45 -3.23 20.99
N ILE A 190 0.48 -2.56 19.83
CA ILE A 190 0.40 -3.21 18.52
C ILE A 190 1.53 -4.21 18.35
N LEU A 191 2.77 -3.83 18.67
CA LEU A 191 3.92 -4.72 18.57
C LEU A 191 3.79 -5.95 19.48
N LYS A 192 3.30 -5.78 20.72
CA LYS A 192 3.02 -6.90 21.63
C LYS A 192 1.96 -7.83 21.06
N THR A 193 0.85 -7.26 20.57
CA THR A 193 -0.26 -8.00 19.97
C THR A 193 0.21 -8.79 18.74
N VAL A 194 0.97 -8.15 17.85
CA VAL A 194 1.55 -8.80 16.66
C VAL A 194 2.47 -9.97 17.05
N LYS A 195 3.22 -9.84 18.13
CA LYS A 195 4.11 -10.89 18.64
C LYS A 195 3.42 -11.90 19.56
N LEU A 196 2.14 -11.71 19.86
CA LEU A 196 1.36 -12.52 20.80
C LEU A 196 1.98 -12.57 22.21
N ILE A 197 2.56 -11.46 22.66
CA ILE A 197 3.15 -11.35 24.01
C ILE A 197 2.04 -11.05 25.01
N THR A 198 1.81 -11.95 25.96
CA THR A 198 0.95 -11.72 27.13
C THR A 198 1.74 -11.04 28.25
N ASP A 199 1.16 -10.04 28.91
CA ASP A 199 1.79 -9.32 30.03
C ASP A 199 2.04 -10.20 31.28
N ASP A 200 1.61 -11.47 31.28
CA ASP A 200 1.81 -12.47 32.36
C ASP A 200 3.25 -12.98 32.53
N VAL A 201 4.22 -12.47 31.75
CA VAL A 201 5.65 -12.69 32.04
C VAL A 201 6.13 -11.70 33.10
N VAL A 202 5.48 -11.69 34.26
CA VAL A 202 5.99 -11.03 35.47
C VAL A 202 6.96 -11.99 36.15
N ASN A 203 8.24 -11.62 36.19
CA ASN A 203 9.30 -12.13 37.07
C ASN A 203 9.21 -13.61 37.45
N ILE A 204 10.05 -14.43 36.81
CA ILE A 204 10.54 -15.67 37.44
C ILE A 204 11.66 -15.27 38.41
N PRO A 205 11.47 -15.25 39.74
CA PRO A 205 12.56 -15.67 40.62
C PRO A 205 12.61 -17.19 40.63
N GLU A 206 13.83 -17.71 40.62
CA GLU A 206 14.17 -19.13 40.64
C GLU A 206 13.30 -19.96 41.61
N GLU A 207 12.91 -21.11 41.09
CA GLU A 207 12.50 -22.37 41.73
C GLU A 207 12.23 -22.34 43.24
N THR A 208 11.01 -22.73 43.61
CA THR A 208 10.85 -23.81 44.59
C THR A 208 9.54 -24.54 44.33
N GLU A 209 9.66 -25.85 44.16
CA GLU A 209 8.58 -26.81 43.99
C GLU A 209 7.54 -26.69 45.13
N GLN A 210 6.28 -26.47 44.78
CA GLN A 210 5.18 -27.00 45.58
C GLN A 210 3.91 -27.22 44.75
N ASP A 211 3.59 -28.50 44.65
CA ASP A 211 2.43 -29.13 44.05
C ASP A 211 1.13 -28.67 44.73
N VAL A 212 0.24 -27.98 44.01
CA VAL A 212 -1.18 -27.84 44.37
C VAL A 212 -2.00 -27.78 43.09
N ALA A 213 -2.71 -28.87 42.81
CA ALA A 213 -3.80 -28.90 41.84
C ALA A 213 -4.85 -27.84 42.18
N SER A 214 -5.25 -27.03 41.21
CA SER A 214 -6.50 -26.28 41.25
C SER A 214 -7.03 -26.12 39.82
N GLU A 215 -8.03 -26.94 39.51
CA GLU A 215 -8.98 -26.66 38.44
C GLU A 215 -9.72 -25.36 38.80
N THR A 216 -9.62 -24.32 37.97
CA THR A 216 -10.61 -23.24 37.98
C THR A 216 -10.87 -22.75 36.56
N SER A 217 -12.12 -22.95 36.14
CA SER A 217 -12.78 -22.49 34.93
C SER A 217 -12.56 -21.00 34.64
N LEU A 218 -12.01 -20.70 33.47
CA LEU A 218 -12.07 -19.37 32.83
C LEU A 218 -13.40 -19.26 32.09
N ASP A 219 -14.47 -19.00 32.83
CA ASP A 219 -15.80 -18.75 32.28
C ASP A 219 -16.51 -17.71 33.16
N GLU A 220 -16.02 -16.47 33.13
CA GLU A 220 -16.63 -15.24 33.69
C GLU A 220 -15.58 -14.12 33.47
N ASP A 221 -15.65 -13.33 32.40
CA ASP A 221 -16.27 -11.99 32.46
C ASP A 221 -16.59 -11.47 31.04
N MET A 222 -17.66 -11.98 30.43
CA MET A 222 -18.27 -11.31 29.28
C MET A 222 -19.73 -11.08 29.61
N SER A 223 -20.16 -9.81 29.59
CA SER A 223 -21.55 -9.49 29.93
C SER A 223 -22.49 -10.15 28.91
N VAL A 224 -23.68 -10.55 29.37
CA VAL A 224 -24.69 -11.20 28.52
C VAL A 224 -25.08 -10.31 27.33
N ASP A 225 -25.01 -8.98 27.50
CA ASP A 225 -25.28 -7.99 26.45
C ASP A 225 -24.16 -7.94 25.40
N GLU A 226 -22.90 -8.09 25.81
CA GLU A 226 -21.77 -8.23 24.89
C GLU A 226 -21.91 -9.53 24.10
N ARG A 227 -22.14 -10.69 24.75
CA ARG A 227 -22.33 -11.98 24.05
C ARG A 227 -23.43 -11.92 22.99
N ARG A 228 -24.49 -11.15 23.26
CA ARG A 228 -25.59 -10.96 22.31
C ARG A 228 -25.18 -10.09 21.12
N GLN A 229 -24.52 -8.95 21.35
CA GLN A 229 -23.99 -8.12 20.26
C GLN A 229 -22.96 -8.86 19.41
N TRP A 230 -22.16 -9.75 20.03
CA TRP A 230 -21.20 -10.62 19.34
C TRP A 230 -21.86 -11.66 18.45
N SER A 231 -22.98 -12.24 18.89
CA SER A 231 -23.75 -13.22 18.10
C SER A 231 -24.38 -12.55 16.88
N GLU A 232 -24.92 -11.33 17.05
CA GLU A 232 -25.52 -10.54 15.95
C GLU A 232 -24.49 -10.11 14.90
N LEU A 233 -23.24 -9.82 15.29
CA LEU A 233 -22.15 -9.47 14.36
C LEU A 233 -21.61 -10.67 13.59
N LEU A 234 -21.53 -11.85 14.22
CA LEU A 234 -21.12 -13.09 13.56
C LEU A 234 -22.15 -13.53 12.51
N GLU A 235 -23.45 -13.44 12.84
CA GLU A 235 -24.55 -13.74 11.92
C GLU A 235 -24.52 -12.81 10.69
N TYR A 236 -24.24 -11.51 10.89
CA TYR A 236 -24.09 -10.56 9.79
C TYR A 236 -22.86 -10.85 8.90
N ALA A 237 -21.74 -11.29 9.48
CA ALA A 237 -20.55 -11.63 8.72
C ALA A 237 -20.72 -12.90 7.87
N GLU A 238 -21.49 -13.87 8.39
CA GLU A 238 -21.84 -15.11 7.68
C GLU A 238 -22.82 -14.81 6.52
N GLU A 239 -23.82 -13.95 6.74
CA GLU A 239 -24.79 -13.51 5.71
C GLU A 239 -24.13 -12.68 4.58
N MET A 240 -23.09 -11.89 4.91
CA MET A 240 -22.28 -11.15 3.93
C MET A 240 -21.28 -12.03 3.17
N GLY A 241 -20.91 -13.18 3.74
CA GLY A 241 -20.08 -14.20 3.09
C GLY A 241 -20.87 -15.03 2.07
N GLU A 242 -22.12 -15.36 2.39
CA GLU A 242 -23.01 -16.14 1.52
C GLU A 242 -23.58 -15.31 0.35
N SER A 243 -23.81 -14.01 0.54
CA SER A 243 -24.35 -13.12 -0.50
C SER A 243 -23.37 -12.75 -1.63
N ASN A 244 -22.10 -13.15 -1.56
CA ASN A 244 -21.09 -12.89 -2.59
C ASN A 244 -20.76 -14.09 -3.50
N ILE A 245 -21.46 -15.22 -3.36
CA ILE A 245 -21.18 -16.44 -4.15
C ILE A 245 -22.12 -16.62 -5.36
N ASP A 246 -23.22 -15.88 -5.47
CA ASP A 246 -24.17 -16.09 -6.58
C ASP A 246 -24.49 -14.78 -7.33
N ASP A 247 -23.57 -14.40 -8.22
CA ASP A 247 -23.86 -13.57 -9.40
C ASP A 247 -22.80 -13.85 -10.49
N LYS A 248 -22.83 -15.08 -11.01
CA LYS A 248 -22.31 -15.42 -12.33
C LYS A 248 -23.26 -16.41 -13.03
N GLU A 249 -24.21 -15.85 -13.77
CA GLU A 249 -24.65 -16.38 -15.07
C GLU A 249 -24.80 -15.25 -16.09
#